data_AF-A0A5E4R386-F1
#
_entry.id   AF-A0A5E4R386-F1
#
_cell.length_a   1.000
_cell.length_b   1.000
_cell.length_c   1.000
_cell.angle_alpha   90.00
_cell.angle_beta   90.00
_cell.angle_gamma   90.00
#
_symmetry.space_group_name_H-M   'P 1'
#
loop_
_entity.id
_entity.type
_entity.pdbx_description
1 polymer ?
#
loop_
_entity_poly.entity_id
_entity_poly.type
_entity_poly.pdbx_seq_one_letter_code
_entity_poly.pdbx_strand_id
1 'polypeptide(L)'
;MNKAKWRCTYCKQSGKKGSSYISETPVVEGDINKNKTEFTYDNSPQCSPRGTLNETLLNNISALIDTKVAPDSKFMHNLKSLLREEVKTMIKSEINLALPILKEELLDTLKNEFTESTDFLNHQQCDLKKIISDKNEIIENLESEQSRLKSEYNEIQNRLITSRKISRDNNLEVQNVPEKKNENFQAIFLKLCKELQINLGDSDI
;
A
#
# COMPACT_ATOMS: atom_id res chain seq x y z
N MET A 1 -16.37 -9.15 28.06
CA MET A 1 -15.85 -9.28 26.68
C MET A 1 -16.66 -10.34 25.94
N ASN A 2 -17.49 -9.94 24.98
CA ASN A 2 -18.36 -10.85 24.21
C ASN A 2 -17.55 -11.60 23.14
N LYS A 3 -17.48 -12.93 23.23
CA LYS A 3 -16.82 -13.77 22.21
C LYS A 3 -17.74 -13.88 20.99
N ALA A 4 -17.29 -13.39 19.84
CA ALA A 4 -18.03 -13.45 18.58
C ALA A 4 -18.26 -14.92 18.15
N LYS A 5 -19.53 -15.32 17.96
CA LYS A 5 -19.90 -16.62 17.39
C LYS A 5 -19.74 -16.56 15.86
N TRP A 6 -19.04 -17.52 15.30
CA TRP A 6 -19.01 -17.72 13.85
C TRP A 6 -20.17 -18.63 13.43
N ARG A 7 -20.82 -18.29 12.32
CA ARG A 7 -21.85 -19.12 11.67
C ARG A 7 -21.42 -19.43 10.25
N CYS A 8 -21.49 -20.70 9.88
CA CYS A 8 -21.34 -21.11 8.48
C CYS A 8 -22.55 -20.64 7.66
N THR A 9 -22.30 -19.95 6.56
CA THR A 9 -23.33 -19.39 5.67
C THR A 9 -24.14 -20.46 4.94
N TYR A 10 -23.57 -21.64 4.71
CA TYR A 10 -24.22 -22.71 3.96
C TYR A 10 -25.01 -23.71 4.82
N CYS A 11 -24.47 -24.15 5.97
CA CYS A 11 -25.12 -25.18 6.80
C CYS A 11 -25.75 -24.65 8.10
N LYS A 12 -25.65 -23.34 8.38
CA LYS A 12 -26.19 -22.66 9.59
C LYS A 12 -25.71 -23.21 10.95
N GLN A 13 -24.75 -24.12 10.99
CA GLN A 13 -24.18 -24.60 12.23
C GLN A 13 -23.28 -23.53 12.88
N SER A 14 -23.31 -23.45 14.22
CA SER A 14 -22.51 -22.51 15.00
C SER A 14 -21.47 -23.23 15.85
N GLY A 15 -20.20 -22.88 15.68
CA GLY A 15 -19.07 -23.41 16.46
C GLY A 15 -18.37 -22.32 17.28
N LYS A 16 -17.61 -22.72 18.30
CA LYS A 16 -16.74 -21.80 19.06
C LYS A 16 -15.47 -21.56 18.24
N LYS A 17 -15.08 -20.29 18.03
CA LYS A 17 -13.79 -19.94 17.40
C LYS A 17 -12.64 -20.42 18.29
N GLY A 18 -11.81 -21.33 17.78
CA GLY A 18 -10.53 -21.70 18.38
C GLY A 18 -9.55 -20.52 18.33
N SER A 19 -8.77 -20.35 19.39
CA SER A 19 -7.77 -19.30 19.53
C SER A 19 -6.45 -19.77 18.91
N SER A 20 -6.28 -19.63 17.59
CA SER A 20 -4.95 -19.64 16.98
C SER A 20 -5.00 -18.88 15.66
N TYR A 21 -4.22 -17.80 15.58
CA TYR A 21 -3.92 -17.12 14.33
C TYR A 21 -3.06 -18.08 13.48
N ILE A 22 -3.34 -18.12 12.18
CA ILE A 22 -2.69 -18.90 11.11
C ILE A 22 -3.42 -20.23 10.77
N SER A 23 -4.03 -20.24 9.59
CA SER A 23 -4.75 -21.31 8.86
C SER A 23 -6.28 -21.40 9.05
N GLU A 24 -7.00 -21.18 7.94
CA GLU A 24 -8.46 -21.32 7.81
C GLU A 24 -8.89 -22.75 7.46
N THR A 25 -8.28 -23.75 8.09
CA THR A 25 -8.65 -25.16 7.89
C THR A 25 -9.00 -25.78 9.24
N PRO A 26 -10.25 -26.20 9.47
CA PRO A 26 -10.60 -26.88 10.71
C PRO A 26 -9.91 -28.25 10.76
N VAL A 27 -9.18 -28.49 11.86
CA VAL A 27 -8.65 -29.81 12.20
C VAL A 27 -9.83 -30.70 12.59
N VAL A 28 -10.10 -31.72 11.78
CA VAL A 28 -11.05 -32.79 12.12
C VAL A 28 -10.30 -33.81 12.97
N GLU A 29 -10.52 -33.80 14.28
CA GLU A 29 -10.14 -34.93 15.13
C GLU A 29 -11.00 -36.14 14.76
N GLY A 30 -10.34 -37.18 14.26
CA GLY A 30 -10.98 -38.39 13.81
C GLY A 30 -11.35 -39.30 14.98
N ASP A 31 -12.64 -39.52 15.17
CA ASP A 31 -13.15 -40.65 15.95
C ASP A 31 -13.55 -41.79 15.02
N ILE A 32 -12.69 -42.82 15.01
CA ILE A 32 -12.97 -44.14 14.45
C ILE A 32 -13.68 -44.94 15.55
N ASN A 33 -15.00 -45.16 15.46
CA ASN A 33 -15.63 -46.49 15.63
C ASN A 33 -17.17 -46.50 15.77
N LYS A 34 -17.74 -47.56 15.16
CA LYS A 34 -18.86 -48.42 15.60
C LYS A 34 -20.29 -47.85 15.62
N ASN A 35 -21.13 -48.36 14.72
CA ASN A 35 -22.14 -49.42 15.01
C ASN A 35 -23.15 -49.55 13.84
N LYS A 36 -23.19 -50.72 13.20
CA LYS A 36 -24.30 -51.69 13.22
C LYS A 36 -25.66 -51.11 12.77
N THR A 37 -25.98 -51.35 11.50
CA THR A 37 -27.37 -51.46 11.03
C THR A 37 -27.59 -52.87 10.50
N GLU A 38 -28.31 -53.66 11.29
CA GLU A 38 -28.95 -54.90 10.88
C GLU A 38 -29.96 -54.60 9.76
N PHE A 39 -29.81 -55.25 8.61
CA PHE A 39 -30.87 -55.36 7.61
C PHE A 39 -31.39 -56.79 7.66
N THR A 40 -32.57 -56.95 8.24
CA THR A 40 -33.39 -58.16 8.12
C THR A 40 -34.02 -58.21 6.74
N TYR A 41 -33.59 -59.17 5.92
CA TYR A 41 -34.31 -59.57 4.71
C TYR A 41 -35.16 -60.78 5.04
N ASP A 42 -36.47 -60.61 4.94
CA ASP A 42 -37.45 -61.67 5.07
C ASP A 42 -38.23 -61.81 3.76
N ASN A 43 -38.47 -63.07 3.38
CA ASN A 43 -39.42 -63.58 2.38
C ASN A 43 -38.99 -63.68 0.90
N SER A 44 -38.26 -64.79 0.65
CA SER A 44 -38.44 -65.80 -0.41
C SER A 44 -39.57 -65.62 -1.44
N PRO A 45 -39.23 -65.63 -2.75
CA PRO A 45 -40.09 -66.18 -3.79
C PRO A 45 -39.85 -67.69 -3.92
N GLN A 46 -40.94 -68.46 -3.83
CA GLN A 46 -40.96 -69.91 -4.02
C GLN A 46 -40.45 -70.30 -5.43
N CYS A 47 -39.41 -71.13 -5.48
CA CYS A 47 -38.93 -71.77 -6.70
C CYS A 47 -39.97 -72.79 -7.20
N SER A 48 -40.50 -72.56 -8.40
CA SER A 48 -41.14 -73.60 -9.21
C SER A 48 -40.10 -74.60 -9.75
N PRO A 49 -40.49 -75.83 -10.12
CA PRO A 49 -39.56 -76.89 -10.47
C PRO A 49 -38.71 -76.53 -11.70
N ARG A 50 -37.38 -76.62 -11.53
CA ARG A 50 -36.38 -76.56 -12.60
C ARG A 50 -36.74 -77.52 -13.72
N GLY A 51 -37.06 -77.00 -14.90
CA GLY A 51 -36.79 -77.70 -16.14
C GLY A 51 -35.27 -77.85 -16.28
N THR A 52 -34.80 -79.07 -16.48
CA THR A 52 -33.40 -79.42 -16.73
C THR A 52 -32.95 -78.73 -18.02
N LEU A 53 -32.39 -77.53 -17.91
CA LEU A 53 -31.62 -76.90 -18.98
C LEU A 53 -30.33 -77.69 -19.13
N ASN A 54 -30.08 -78.21 -20.34
CA ASN A 54 -28.87 -78.95 -20.69
C ASN A 54 -27.61 -78.23 -20.20
N GLU A 55 -26.88 -78.85 -19.27
CA GLU A 55 -25.64 -78.36 -18.67
C GLU A 55 -24.59 -77.97 -19.71
N THR A 56 -24.62 -78.63 -20.87
CA THR A 56 -23.82 -78.33 -22.07
C THR A 56 -24.14 -76.96 -22.68
N LEU A 57 -25.40 -76.51 -22.67
CA LEU A 57 -25.79 -75.20 -23.20
C LEU A 57 -25.26 -74.07 -22.31
N LEU A 58 -25.33 -74.25 -20.99
CA LEU A 58 -24.84 -73.28 -20.01
C LEU A 58 -23.31 -73.16 -20.03
N ASN A 59 -22.60 -74.28 -20.18
CA ASN A 59 -21.14 -74.28 -20.32
C ASN A 59 -20.69 -73.63 -21.63
N ASN A 60 -21.41 -73.86 -22.74
CA ASN A 60 -21.13 -73.20 -24.00
C ASN A 60 -21.38 -71.69 -23.95
N ILE A 61 -22.44 -71.25 -23.26
CA ILE A 61 -22.72 -69.82 -23.06
C ILE A 61 -21.65 -69.18 -22.18
N SER A 62 -21.23 -69.83 -21.07
CA SER A 62 -20.14 -69.33 -20.22
C SER A 62 -18.83 -69.20 -20.98
N ALA A 63 -18.40 -70.24 -21.71
CA ALA A 63 -17.17 -70.19 -22.50
C ALA A 63 -17.19 -69.09 -23.57
N LEU A 64 -18.36 -68.83 -24.17
CA LEU A 64 -18.53 -67.77 -25.16
C LEU A 64 -18.48 -66.38 -24.53
N ILE A 65 -19.05 -66.21 -23.33
CA ILE A 65 -18.94 -64.99 -22.53
C ILE A 65 -17.48 -64.76 -22.14
N ASP A 66 -16.79 -65.76 -21.60
CA ASP A 66 -15.39 -65.65 -21.20
C ASP A 66 -14.49 -65.29 -22.39
N THR A 67 -14.74 -65.87 -23.56
CA THR A 67 -13.99 -65.54 -24.80
C THR A 67 -14.27 -64.11 -25.30
N LYS A 68 -15.50 -63.60 -25.13
CA LYS A 68 -15.91 -62.26 -25.58
C LYS A 68 -15.59 -61.17 -24.57
N VAL A 69 -15.46 -61.52 -23.29
CA VAL A 69 -15.12 -60.61 -22.18
C VAL A 69 -13.65 -60.73 -21.81
N ALA A 70 -12.91 -61.69 -22.41
CA ALA A 70 -11.46 -61.80 -22.25
C ALA A 70 -10.78 -60.44 -22.49
N PRO A 71 -9.77 -60.07 -21.69
CA PRO A 71 -9.12 -58.76 -21.72
C PRO A 71 -8.59 -58.35 -23.10
N ASP A 72 -8.18 -59.34 -23.88
CA ASP A 72 -7.55 -59.24 -25.21
C ASP A 72 -8.53 -59.52 -26.35
N SER A 73 -9.81 -59.74 -26.04
CA SER A 73 -10.83 -59.91 -27.06
C SER A 73 -11.01 -58.61 -27.87
N LYS A 74 -11.29 -58.77 -29.17
CA LYS A 74 -11.57 -57.64 -30.07
C LYS A 74 -12.71 -56.75 -29.56
N PHE A 75 -13.70 -57.35 -28.88
CA PHE A 75 -14.81 -56.62 -28.26
C PHE A 75 -14.32 -55.70 -27.13
N MET A 76 -13.54 -56.23 -26.18
CA MET A 76 -13.00 -55.45 -25.08
C MET A 76 -12.02 -54.37 -25.54
N HIS A 77 -11.23 -54.62 -26.60
CA HIS A 77 -10.39 -53.59 -27.21
C HIS A 77 -11.21 -52.44 -27.80
N ASN A 78 -12.29 -52.74 -28.53
CA ASN A 78 -13.18 -51.74 -29.10
C ASN A 78 -13.90 -50.94 -28.01
N LEU A 79 -14.40 -51.61 -26.96
CA LEU A 79 -15.05 -50.95 -25.82
C LEU A 79 -14.08 -50.02 -25.09
N LYS A 80 -12.85 -50.48 -24.79
CA LYS A 80 -11.81 -49.64 -24.18
C LYS A 80 -11.43 -48.47 -25.08
N SER A 81 -11.40 -48.66 -26.39
CA SER A 81 -11.14 -47.58 -27.36
C SER A 81 -12.25 -46.53 -27.36
N LEU A 82 -13.50 -46.97 -27.35
CA LEU A 82 -14.66 -46.09 -27.36
C LEU A 82 -14.75 -45.29 -26.06
N LEU A 83 -14.59 -45.95 -24.91
CA LEU A 83 -14.52 -45.27 -23.61
C LEU A 83 -13.36 -44.27 -23.53
N ARG A 84 -12.19 -44.62 -24.08
CA ARG A 84 -11.05 -43.69 -24.13
C ARG A 84 -11.36 -42.45 -24.96
N GLU A 85 -11.95 -42.60 -26.14
CA GLU A 85 -12.29 -41.46 -26.98
C GLU A 85 -13.42 -40.63 -26.36
N GLU A 86 -14.42 -41.25 -25.73
CA GLU A 86 -15.50 -40.53 -25.05
C GLU A 86 -14.97 -39.71 -23.86
N VAL A 87 -14.16 -40.33 -22.98
CA VAL A 87 -13.50 -39.63 -21.86
C VAL A 87 -12.60 -38.51 -22.36
N LYS A 88 -11.83 -38.74 -23.42
CA LYS A 88 -10.96 -37.71 -24.01
C LYS A 88 -11.78 -36.56 -24.60
N THR A 89 -12.92 -36.85 -25.23
CA THR A 89 -13.80 -35.83 -25.81
C THR A 89 -14.45 -35.01 -24.71
N MET A 90 -14.91 -35.65 -23.63
CA MET A 90 -15.46 -35.00 -22.43
C MET A 90 -14.41 -34.11 -21.75
N ILE A 91 -13.18 -34.61 -21.53
CA ILE A 91 -12.12 -33.80 -20.94
C ILE A 91 -11.79 -32.60 -21.83
N LYS A 92 -11.72 -32.78 -23.15
CA LYS A 92 -11.47 -31.68 -24.08
C LYS A 92 -12.60 -30.64 -24.06
N SER A 93 -13.86 -31.06 -24.01
CA SER A 93 -14.98 -30.11 -23.94
C SER A 93 -14.95 -29.31 -22.64
N GLU A 94 -14.70 -29.97 -21.50
CA GLU A 94 -14.59 -29.31 -20.20
C GLU A 94 -13.41 -28.33 -20.15
N ILE A 95 -12.24 -28.73 -20.65
CA ILE A 95 -11.08 -27.82 -20.74
C ILE A 95 -11.40 -26.64 -21.64
N ASN A 96 -11.98 -26.88 -22.82
CA ASN A 96 -12.32 -25.80 -23.76
C ASN A 96 -13.36 -24.83 -23.21
N LEU A 97 -14.21 -25.25 -22.27
CA LEU A 97 -15.16 -24.38 -21.58
C LEU A 97 -14.53 -23.62 -20.41
N ALA A 98 -13.73 -24.29 -19.59
CA ALA A 98 -13.16 -23.69 -18.38
C ALA A 98 -12.01 -22.71 -18.66
N LEU A 99 -11.17 -22.98 -19.67
CA LEU A 99 -9.97 -22.20 -19.95
C LEU A 99 -10.28 -20.75 -20.37
N PRO A 100 -11.26 -20.47 -21.27
CA PRO A 100 -11.64 -19.11 -21.60
C PRO A 100 -12.17 -18.33 -20.41
N ILE A 101 -13.02 -18.96 -19.58
CA ILE A 101 -13.61 -18.32 -18.39
C ILE A 101 -12.52 -17.90 -17.41
N LEU A 102 -11.61 -18.82 -17.07
CA LEU A 102 -10.49 -18.54 -16.17
C LEU A 102 -9.55 -17.47 -16.72
N LYS A 103 -9.32 -17.46 -18.04
CA LYS A 103 -8.48 -16.47 -18.69
C LYS A 103 -9.11 -15.08 -18.63
N GLU A 104 -10.42 -14.97 -18.86
CA GLU A 104 -11.16 -13.72 -18.80
C GLU A 104 -11.19 -13.16 -17.38
N GLU A 105 -11.52 -13.99 -16.38
CA GLU A 105 -11.55 -13.60 -14.97
C GLU A 105 -10.19 -13.13 -14.45
N LEU A 106 -9.11 -13.83 -14.81
CA LEU A 106 -7.75 -13.43 -14.46
C LEU A 106 -7.37 -12.11 -15.13
N LEU A 107 -7.71 -11.94 -16.41
CA LEU A 107 -7.39 -10.74 -17.18
C LEU A 107 -8.12 -9.52 -16.61
N ASP A 108 -9.38 -9.67 -16.25
CA ASP A 108 -10.18 -8.59 -15.67
C ASP A 108 -9.71 -8.24 -14.27
N THR A 109 -9.36 -9.24 -13.45
CA THR A 109 -8.73 -9.01 -12.14
C THR A 109 -7.43 -8.21 -12.30
N LEU A 110 -6.54 -8.63 -13.20
CA LEU A 110 -5.25 -7.97 -13.43
C LEU A 110 -5.43 -6.55 -13.98
N LYS A 111 -6.41 -6.33 -14.88
CA LYS A 111 -6.74 -4.99 -15.37
C LYS A 111 -7.22 -4.09 -14.23
N ASN A 112 -8.08 -4.60 -13.36
CA ASN A 112 -8.61 -3.82 -12.24
C ASN A 112 -7.49 -3.45 -11.27
N GLU A 113 -6.67 -4.41 -10.83
CA GLU A 113 -5.53 -4.16 -9.95
C GLU A 113 -4.53 -3.16 -10.57
N PHE A 114 -4.26 -3.29 -11.88
CA PHE A 114 -3.39 -2.38 -12.60
C PHE A 114 -3.97 -0.97 -12.69
N THR A 115 -5.28 -0.85 -12.94
CA THR A 115 -5.98 0.43 -13.01
C THR A 115 -5.98 1.10 -11.65
N GLU A 116 -6.34 0.38 -10.59
CA GLU A 116 -6.32 0.89 -9.21
C GLU A 116 -4.93 1.36 -8.79
N SER A 117 -3.90 0.57 -9.10
CA SER A 117 -2.50 0.94 -8.80
C SER A 117 -2.07 2.19 -9.58
N THR A 118 -2.42 2.27 -10.87
CA THR A 118 -2.10 3.41 -11.72
C THR A 118 -2.82 4.67 -11.28
N ASP A 119 -4.10 4.57 -10.94
CA ASP A 119 -4.90 5.67 -10.43
C ASP A 119 -4.36 6.17 -9.09
N PHE A 120 -4.01 5.26 -8.17
CA PHE A 120 -3.38 5.62 -6.91
C PHE A 120 -2.07 6.39 -7.14
N LEU A 121 -1.19 5.89 -8.02
CA LEU A 121 0.07 6.57 -8.34
C LEU A 121 -0.15 7.94 -8.99
N ASN A 122 -1.14 8.06 -9.88
CA ASN A 122 -1.50 9.33 -10.50
C ASN A 122 -2.02 10.33 -9.47
N HIS A 123 -2.85 9.91 -8.51
CA HIS A 123 -3.32 10.78 -7.43
C HIS A 123 -2.17 11.26 -6.57
N GLN A 124 -1.28 10.36 -6.13
CA GLN A 124 -0.08 10.72 -5.37
C GLN A 124 0.83 11.68 -6.15
N GLN A 125 0.99 11.47 -7.45
CA GLN A 125 1.77 12.37 -8.30
C GLN A 125 1.15 13.76 -8.39
N CYS A 126 -0.18 13.86 -8.54
CA CYS A 126 -0.90 15.13 -8.55
C CYS A 126 -0.76 15.87 -7.21
N ASP A 127 -0.92 15.17 -6.10
CA ASP A 127 -0.76 15.73 -4.75
C ASP A 127 0.67 16.26 -4.54
N LEU A 128 1.68 15.49 -4.93
CA LEU A 128 3.08 15.92 -4.86
C LEU A 128 3.36 17.14 -5.73
N LYS A 129 2.83 17.19 -6.95
CA LYS A 129 2.96 18.36 -7.83
C LYS A 129 2.33 19.60 -7.20
N LYS A 130 1.17 19.46 -6.57
CA LYS A 130 0.50 20.54 -5.87
C LYS A 130 1.35 21.03 -4.70
N ILE A 131 1.84 20.13 -3.84
CA ILE A 131 2.72 20.48 -2.72
C ILE A 131 3.96 21.22 -3.22
N ILE A 132 4.60 20.74 -4.28
CA ILE A 132 5.78 21.41 -4.88
C ILE A 132 5.41 22.82 -5.35
N SER A 133 4.28 22.98 -6.06
CA SER A 133 3.81 24.28 -6.53
C SER A 133 3.58 25.24 -5.36
N ASP A 134 2.84 24.81 -4.34
CA ASP A 134 2.53 25.63 -3.16
C ASP A 134 3.80 26.04 -2.41
N LYS A 135 4.79 25.13 -2.31
CA LYS A 135 6.08 25.42 -1.66
C LYS A 135 6.93 26.37 -2.48
N ASN A 136 6.93 26.27 -3.80
CA ASN A 136 7.65 27.20 -4.67
C ASN A 136 7.08 28.61 -4.55
N GLU A 137 5.75 28.76 -4.55
CA GLU A 137 5.10 30.06 -4.34
C GLU A 137 5.49 30.68 -2.99
N ILE A 138 5.54 29.88 -1.92
CA ILE A 138 6.02 30.34 -0.61
C ILE A 138 7.47 30.79 -0.67
N ILE A 139 8.34 30.05 -1.36
CA ILE A 139 9.76 30.40 -1.51
C ILE A 139 9.90 31.73 -2.25
N GLU A 140 9.22 31.90 -3.38
CA GLU A 140 9.25 33.13 -4.18
C GLU A 140 8.78 34.34 -3.35
N ASN A 141 7.71 34.17 -2.58
CA ASN A 141 7.22 35.21 -1.67
C ASN A 141 8.25 35.57 -0.60
N LEU A 142 8.87 34.58 0.04
CA LEU A 142 9.90 34.80 1.06
C LEU A 142 11.16 35.48 0.48
N GLU A 143 11.58 35.11 -0.73
CA GLU A 143 12.71 35.73 -1.42
C GLU A 143 12.42 37.19 -1.77
N SER A 144 11.21 37.48 -2.24
CA SER A 144 10.72 38.83 -2.50
C SER A 144 10.70 39.69 -1.23
N GLU A 145 10.15 39.15 -0.13
CA GLU A 145 10.15 39.83 1.17
C GLU A 145 11.56 40.07 1.72
N GLN A 146 12.45 39.09 1.60
CA GLN A 146 13.83 39.23 2.02
C GLN A 146 14.55 40.34 1.25
N SER A 147 14.33 40.42 -0.07
CA SER A 147 14.89 41.47 -0.91
C SER A 147 14.36 42.86 -0.51
N ARG A 148 13.05 42.97 -0.26
CA ARG A 148 12.41 44.20 0.22
C ARG A 148 12.98 44.64 1.56
N LEU A 149 13.05 43.74 2.54
CA LEU A 149 13.56 44.04 3.88
C LEU A 149 15.03 44.46 3.85
N LYS A 150 15.88 43.82 3.02
CA LYS A 150 17.27 44.23 2.83
C LYS A 150 17.37 45.66 2.28
N SER A 151 16.50 46.01 1.33
CA SER A 151 16.46 47.34 0.74
C SER A 151 16.04 48.39 1.76
N GLU A 152 14.97 48.13 2.52
CA GLU A 152 14.49 49.02 3.60
C GLU A 152 15.55 49.18 4.71
N TYR A 153 16.20 48.09 5.10
CA TYR A 153 17.28 48.12 6.10
C TYR A 153 18.44 49.01 5.64
N ASN A 154 18.89 48.84 4.39
CA ASN A 154 19.96 49.65 3.81
C ASN A 154 19.57 51.14 3.75
N GLU A 155 18.33 51.45 3.40
CA GLU A 155 17.84 52.82 3.39
C GLU A 155 17.88 53.45 4.79
N ILE A 156 17.37 52.74 5.81
CA ILE A 156 17.39 53.20 7.20
C ILE A 156 18.83 53.38 7.69
N GLN A 157 19.72 52.44 7.37
CA GLN A 157 21.13 52.52 7.72
C GLN A 157 21.78 53.77 7.10
N ASN A 158 21.52 54.04 5.82
CA ASN A 158 22.03 55.23 5.14
C ASN A 158 21.50 56.52 5.77
N ARG A 159 20.20 56.57 6.09
CA ARG A 159 19.60 57.71 6.80
C ARG A 159 20.22 57.92 8.17
N LEU A 160 20.48 56.85 8.91
CA LEU A 160 21.14 56.91 10.21
C LEU A 160 22.57 57.42 10.10
N ILE A 161 23.34 56.96 9.11
CA ILE A 161 24.70 57.44 8.85
C ILE A 161 24.68 58.93 8.53
N THR A 162 23.80 59.36 7.63
CA THR A 162 23.64 60.78 7.26
C THR A 162 23.26 61.62 8.47
N SER A 163 22.29 61.18 9.27
CA SER A 163 21.87 61.89 10.49
C SER A 163 23.01 62.02 11.50
N ARG A 164 23.79 60.96 11.73
CA ARG A 164 24.97 61.00 12.60
C ARG A 164 26.05 61.94 12.08
N LYS A 165 26.27 61.96 10.76
CA LYS A 165 27.21 62.87 10.13
C LYS A 165 26.77 64.32 10.35
N ILE A 166 25.52 64.66 10.01
CA ILE A 166 24.97 66.01 10.19
C ILE A 166 25.07 66.45 11.66
N SER A 167 24.75 65.57 12.60
CA SER A 167 24.83 65.86 14.04
C SER A 167 26.27 66.13 14.53
N ARG A 168 27.29 65.73 13.78
CA ARG A 168 28.71 65.88 14.13
C ARG A 168 29.46 66.84 13.21
N ASP A 169 28.83 67.29 12.13
CA ASP A 169 29.50 68.05 11.05
C ASP A 169 30.07 69.38 11.56
N ASN A 170 29.44 69.97 12.58
CA ASN A 170 29.85 71.21 13.22
C ASN A 170 30.48 70.98 14.61
N ASN A 171 30.73 69.73 15.00
CA ASN A 171 31.36 69.43 16.27
C ASN A 171 32.88 69.45 16.09
N LEU A 172 33.56 70.25 16.90
CA LEU A 172 35.01 70.22 16.98
C LEU A 172 35.45 69.24 18.07
N GLU A 173 36.22 68.23 17.70
CA GLU A 173 36.80 67.28 18.66
C GLU A 173 38.25 67.67 18.98
N VAL A 174 38.50 68.07 20.23
CA VAL A 174 39.85 68.42 20.70
C VAL A 174 40.41 67.25 21.49
N GLN A 175 41.40 66.57 20.91
CA GLN A 175 42.05 65.42 21.54
C GLN A 175 43.30 65.83 22.31
N ASN A 176 43.72 64.98 23.26
CA ASN A 176 44.93 65.13 24.07
C ASN A 176 44.96 66.37 25.00
N VAL A 177 43.80 66.78 25.52
CA VAL A 177 43.73 67.80 26.58
C VAL A 177 44.04 67.14 27.94
N PRO A 178 45.04 67.62 28.71
CA PRO A 178 45.37 67.02 30.01
C PRO A 178 44.27 67.24 31.07
N GLU A 179 43.76 66.14 31.64
CA GLU A 179 42.64 66.15 32.59
C GLU A 179 42.97 66.76 33.97
N LYS A 180 42.09 67.62 34.50
CA LYS A 180 42.14 68.23 35.84
C LYS A 180 40.77 68.21 36.52
N LYS A 181 40.77 68.15 37.86
CA LYS A 181 39.54 68.00 38.68
C LYS A 181 38.52 69.15 38.59
N ASN A 182 38.91 70.31 38.04
CA ASN A 182 38.08 71.52 37.92
C ASN A 182 38.43 72.27 36.62
N GLU A 183 38.13 71.68 35.48
CA GLU A 183 38.43 72.28 34.18
C GLU A 183 37.43 73.36 33.79
N ASN A 184 37.95 74.45 33.22
CA ASN A 184 37.16 75.40 32.48
C ASN A 184 37.46 75.19 30.99
N PHE A 185 36.61 74.40 30.32
CA PHE A 185 36.78 74.04 28.91
C PHE A 185 36.84 75.25 27.98
N GLN A 186 36.00 76.27 28.23
CA GLN A 186 35.98 77.51 27.43
C GLN A 186 37.32 78.25 27.53
N ALA A 187 37.87 78.38 28.74
CA ALA A 187 39.19 79.00 28.94
C ALA A 187 40.34 78.18 28.34
N ILE A 188 40.26 76.85 28.36
CA ILE A 188 41.25 75.97 27.72
C ILE A 188 41.17 76.13 26.20
N PHE A 189 39.96 76.14 25.62
CA PHE A 189 39.75 76.31 24.18
C PHE A 189 40.23 77.68 23.67
N LEU A 190 39.89 78.77 24.36
CA LEU A 190 40.38 80.12 24.04
C LEU A 190 41.91 80.22 24.06
N LYS A 191 42.57 79.55 25.01
CA LYS A 191 44.04 79.49 25.04
C LYS A 191 44.58 78.75 23.81
N LEU A 192 43.97 77.63 23.43
CA LEU A 192 44.34 76.89 22.22
C LEU A 192 44.21 77.78 20.97
N CYS A 193 43.11 78.53 20.83
CA CYS A 193 42.90 79.44 19.71
C CYS A 193 43.96 80.56 19.67
N LYS A 194 44.33 81.13 20.83
CA LYS A 194 45.39 82.14 20.92
C LYS A 194 46.75 81.59 20.48
N GLU A 195 47.11 80.37 20.87
CA GLU A 195 48.35 79.71 20.42
C GLU A 195 48.35 79.47 18.89
N LEU A 196 47.18 79.21 18.31
CA LEU A 196 47.00 79.08 16.85
C LEU A 196 46.86 80.43 16.13
N GLN A 197 47.00 81.56 16.83
CA GLN A 197 46.82 82.93 16.30
C GLN A 197 45.41 83.22 15.76
N ILE A 198 44.39 82.50 16.26
CA ILE A 198 42.98 82.73 15.95
C ILE A 198 42.38 83.60 17.06
N ASN A 199 41.96 84.83 16.70
CA ASN A 199 41.32 85.75 17.63
C ASN A 199 39.81 85.44 17.71
N LEU A 200 39.40 84.73 18.75
CA LEU A 200 38.00 84.51 19.12
C LEU A 200 37.70 85.24 20.43
N GLY A 201 36.55 85.92 20.48
CA GLY A 201 35.99 86.52 21.68
C GLY A 201 35.12 85.55 22.48
N ASP A 202 34.82 85.88 23.73
CA ASP A 202 33.94 85.06 24.58
C ASP A 202 32.50 84.96 24.03
N SER A 203 32.09 85.89 23.16
CA SER A 203 30.80 85.87 22.47
C SER A 203 30.75 84.90 21.27
N ASP A 204 31.90 84.41 20.83
CA ASP A 204 32.04 83.56 19.64
C ASP A 204 32.00 82.06 19.98
N ILE A 205 31.90 81.70 21.27
CA ILE A 205 31.88 80.34 21.83
C ILE A 205 30.63 80.15 22.68
#